data_AF-A0A3A5W919-F1
#
_entry.id   AF-A0A3A5W919-F1
#
_cell.length_a   1.000
_cell.length_b   1.000
_cell.length_c   1.000
_cell.angle_alpha   90.00
_cell.angle_beta   90.00
_cell.angle_gamma   90.00
#
_symmetry.space_group_name_H-M   'P 1'
#
loop_
_entity.id
_entity.type
_entity.pdbx_description
1 polymer ?
#
loop_
_entity_poly.entity_id
_entity_poly.type
_entity_poly.pdbx_seq_one_letter_code
_entity_poly.pdbx_strand_id
1 'polypeptide(L)'
;MVGVWSLKNFGWSVVMINIYSLMMKVTWGEVGGTQFTGYMAMMNLSAIIGYQLTGPLAERFDYPTLFLIGAALQTLVILAVLWIDPDQTRRELESPVPAEAPASIPMTA
;
A
#
# COMPACT_ATOMS: atom_id res chain seq x y z
N MET A 1 -17.75 -2.23 -25.62
CA MET A 1 -17.38 -3.19 -24.56
C MET A 1 -15.87 -3.20 -24.29
N VAL A 2 -15.01 -3.61 -25.23
CA VAL A 2 -13.55 -3.69 -25.01
C VAL A 2 -12.91 -2.36 -24.62
N GLY A 3 -13.23 -1.24 -25.30
CA GLY A 3 -12.62 0.06 -25.01
C GLY A 3 -12.87 0.59 -23.58
N VAL A 4 -14.10 0.45 -23.06
CA VAL A 4 -14.45 0.85 -21.68
C VAL A 4 -13.70 -0.02 -20.67
N TRP A 5 -13.59 -1.32 -20.94
CA TRP A 5 -12.88 -2.26 -20.08
C TRP A 5 -11.37 -1.99 -20.09
N SER A 6 -10.79 -1.66 -21.24
CA SER A 6 -9.39 -1.27 -21.37
C SER A 6 -9.08 0.02 -20.61
N LEU A 7 -9.94 1.05 -20.73
CA LEU A 7 -9.76 2.32 -20.01
C LEU A 7 -9.81 2.12 -18.49
N LYS A 8 -10.80 1.34 -18.01
CA LYS A 8 -10.90 0.98 -16.59
C LYS A 8 -9.65 0.27 -16.09
N ASN A 9 -9.14 -0.72 -16.83
CA ASN A 9 -7.96 -1.46 -16.40
C ASN A 9 -6.68 -0.63 -16.48
N PHE A 10 -6.54 0.23 -17.48
CA PHE A 10 -5.42 1.17 -17.58
C PHE A 10 -5.39 2.12 -16.37
N GLY A 11 -6.53 2.77 -16.05
CA GLY A 11 -6.62 3.65 -14.89
C GLY A 11 -6.31 2.92 -13.59
N TRP A 12 -6.82 1.69 -13.44
CA TRP A 12 -6.52 0.84 -12.30
C TRP A 12 -5.02 0.49 -12.20
N SER A 13 -4.36 0.15 -13.30
CA SER A 13 -2.92 -0.15 -13.32
C SER A 13 -2.08 1.06 -12.92
N VAL A 14 -2.44 2.26 -13.37
CA VAL A 14 -1.77 3.50 -12.96
C VAL A 14 -1.89 3.73 -11.46
N VAL A 15 -3.09 3.52 -10.88
CA VAL A 15 -3.26 3.64 -9.42
C VAL A 15 -2.39 2.62 -8.68
N MET A 16 -2.39 1.37 -9.12
CA MET A 16 -1.64 0.30 -8.46
C MET A 16 -0.13 0.56 -8.44
N ILE A 17 0.49 0.99 -9.56
CA ILE A 17 1.94 1.24 -9.58
C ILE A 17 2.34 2.39 -8.65
N ASN A 18 1.50 3.43 -8.54
CA ASN A 18 1.73 4.54 -7.61
C ASN A 18 1.60 4.09 -6.15
N ILE A 19 0.62 3.22 -5.83
CA ILE A 19 0.50 2.63 -4.50
C ILE A 19 1.74 1.79 -4.17
N TYR A 20 2.23 0.96 -5.09
CA TYR A 20 3.47 0.21 -4.84
C TYR A 20 4.65 1.13 -4.55
N SER A 21 4.78 2.23 -5.29
CA SER A 21 5.82 3.23 -5.02
C SER A 21 5.68 3.87 -3.63
N LEU A 22 4.45 4.19 -3.21
CA LEU A 22 4.16 4.70 -1.86
C LEU A 22 4.53 3.68 -0.78
N MET A 23 4.14 2.42 -0.96
CA MET A 23 4.45 1.34 -0.02
C MET A 23 5.97 1.18 0.16
N MET A 24 6.74 1.27 -0.92
CA MET A 24 8.21 1.23 -0.83
C MET A 24 8.79 2.42 -0.07
N LYS A 25 8.22 3.62 -0.21
CA LYS A 25 8.66 4.80 0.56
C LYS A 25 8.40 4.67 2.07
N VAL A 26 7.26 4.08 2.44
CA VAL A 26 6.86 3.93 3.85
C VAL A 26 7.53 2.73 4.51
N THR A 27 8.08 1.80 3.72
CA THR A 27 8.77 0.60 4.23
C THR A 27 10.04 0.99 4.98
N TRP A 28 10.24 0.48 6.19
CA TRP A 28 11.44 0.73 6.99
C TRP A 28 12.55 -0.23 6.57
N GLY A 29 13.75 0.30 6.27
CA GLY A 29 14.87 -0.49 5.75
C GLY A 29 15.28 -1.68 6.63
N GLU A 30 15.23 -1.55 7.96
CA GLU A 30 15.70 -2.60 8.88
C GLU A 30 14.81 -3.85 8.88
N VAL A 31 13.49 -3.67 8.74
CA VAL A 31 12.50 -4.77 8.77
C VAL A 31 11.72 -4.91 7.46
N GLY A 32 12.22 -4.32 6.38
CA GLY A 32 11.51 -4.23 5.10
C GLY A 32 11.14 -5.59 4.52
N GLY A 33 11.97 -6.61 4.71
CA GLY A 33 11.68 -8.00 4.28
C GLY A 33 10.44 -8.60 4.97
N THR A 34 10.27 -8.34 6.27
CA THR A 34 9.10 -8.78 7.04
C THR A 34 7.86 -8.00 6.63
N GLN A 35 7.98 -6.67 6.44
CA GLN A 35 6.87 -5.82 5.98
C GLN A 35 6.38 -6.23 4.59
N PHE A 36 7.30 -6.51 3.66
CA PHE A 36 6.96 -7.00 2.32
C PHE A 36 6.19 -8.32 2.36
N THR A 37 6.64 -9.27 3.19
CA THR A 37 5.94 -10.55 3.40
C THR A 37 4.53 -10.32 3.97
N GLY A 38 4.40 -9.40 4.92
CA GLY A 38 3.11 -8.98 5.47
C GLY A 38 2.18 -8.41 4.40
N TYR A 39 2.68 -7.52 3.54
CA TYR A 39 1.89 -6.94 2.44
C TYR A 39 1.40 -8.02 1.47
N MET A 40 2.26 -8.98 1.11
CA MET A 40 1.87 -10.10 0.23
C MET A 40 0.82 -11.01 0.87
N ALA A 41 0.96 -11.30 2.17
CA ALA A 41 -0.03 -12.09 2.90
C ALA A 41 -1.39 -11.36 2.96
N MET A 42 -1.38 -10.06 3.24
CA MET A 42 -2.58 -9.23 3.28
C MET A 42 -3.26 -9.13 1.90
N MET A 43 -2.49 -9.04 0.82
CA MET A 43 -3.04 -9.06 -0.53
C MET A 43 -3.75 -10.38 -0.83
N ASN A 44 -3.15 -11.52 -0.50
CA ASN A 44 -3.79 -12.82 -0.66
C ASN A 44 -5.03 -12.96 0.23
N LEU A 45 -4.97 -12.50 1.48
CA LEU A 45 -6.13 -12.49 2.39
C LEU A 45 -7.28 -11.65 1.83
N SER A 46 -6.97 -10.48 1.27
CA SER A 46 -7.98 -9.60 0.66
C SER A 46 -8.72 -10.27 -0.50
N ALA A 47 -8.02 -11.06 -1.31
CA ALA A 47 -8.61 -11.81 -2.42
C ALA A 47 -9.60 -12.86 -1.90
N ILE A 48 -9.21 -13.62 -0.87
CA ILE A 48 -10.08 -14.62 -0.24
C ILE A 48 -11.35 -13.96 0.32
N ILE A 49 -11.22 -12.86 1.07
CA ILE A 49 -12.36 -12.12 1.61
C ILE A 49 -13.28 -11.63 0.48
N GLY A 50 -12.71 -11.06 -0.59
CA GLY A 50 -13.46 -10.58 -1.74
C GLY A 50 -14.29 -11.68 -2.41
N TYR A 51 -13.68 -12.85 -2.66
CA TYR A 51 -14.40 -13.98 -3.25
C TYR A 51 -15.53 -14.49 -2.35
N GLN A 52 -15.27 -14.61 -1.04
CA GLN A 52 -16.28 -15.07 -0.09
C GLN A 52 -17.46 -14.09 0.06
N LEU A 53 -17.22 -12.78 -0.10
CA LEU A 53 -18.28 -11.77 -0.06
C LEU A 53 -19.07 -11.65 -1.37
N THR A 54 -18.47 -12.03 -2.50
CA THR A 54 -19.08 -11.82 -3.83
C THR A 54 -20.42 -12.56 -3.98
N GLY A 55 -20.49 -13.83 -3.58
CA GLY A 55 -21.72 -14.63 -3.69
C GLY A 55 -22.90 -14.04 -2.89
N PRO A 56 -22.75 -13.86 -1.56
CA PRO A 56 -23.81 -13.29 -0.73
C PRO A 56 -24.23 -11.87 -1.14
N LEU A 57 -23.33 -11.06 -1.68
CA LEU A 57 -23.67 -9.72 -2.17
C LEU A 57 -24.44 -9.78 -3.50
N ALA A 58 -24.02 -10.64 -4.42
CA ALA A 58 -24.69 -10.82 -5.71
C ALA A 58 -26.11 -11.42 -5.58
N GLU A 59 -26.37 -12.21 -4.54
CA GLU A 59 -27.72 -12.71 -4.26
C GLU A 59 -28.66 -11.65 -3.67
N ARG A 60 -28.10 -10.61 -3.03
CA ARG A 60 -28.87 -9.58 -2.31
C ARG A 60 -29.04 -8.27 -3.06
N PHE A 61 -28.13 -7.95 -3.97
CA PHE A 61 -28.08 -6.67 -4.67
C PHE A 61 -28.00 -6.87 -6.18
N ASP A 62 -28.61 -5.94 -6.92
CA ASP A 62 -28.50 -5.87 -8.36
C ASP A 62 -27.15 -5.26 -8.81
N TYR A 63 -26.79 -5.51 -10.07
CA TYR A 63 -25.52 -5.06 -10.63
C TYR A 63 -25.21 -3.56 -10.43
N PRO A 64 -26.15 -2.62 -10.69
CA PRO A 64 -25.88 -1.20 -10.46
C PRO A 64 -25.53 -0.89 -8.99
N THR A 65 -26.27 -1.45 -8.04
CA THR A 65 -26.00 -1.25 -6.60
C THR A 65 -24.66 -1.84 -6.21
N LEU A 66 -24.28 -3.00 -6.74
CA LEU A 66 -22.96 -3.59 -6.51
C LEU A 66 -21.82 -2.69 -7.01
N PHE A 67 -21.99 -2.05 -8.17
CA PHE A 67 -21.00 -1.07 -8.66
C PHE A 67 -20.91 0.16 -7.75
N LEU A 68 -22.03 0.65 -7.21
CA LEU A 68 -22.03 1.77 -6.26
C LEU A 68 -21.37 1.41 -4.93
N ILE A 69 -21.64 0.21 -4.41
CA ILE A 69 -20.96 -0.32 -3.20
C ILE A 69 -19.46 -0.42 -3.44
N GLY A 70 -19.04 -0.99 -4.58
CA GLY A 70 -17.64 -1.05 -4.97
C GLY A 70 -16.98 0.32 -5.06
N ALA A 71 -17.66 1.29 -5.69
CA ALA A 71 -17.19 2.67 -5.78
C ALA A 71 -17.07 3.35 -4.40
N ALA A 72 -18.02 3.12 -3.50
CA ALA A 72 -17.98 3.64 -2.13
C ALA A 72 -16.80 3.07 -1.33
N LEU A 73 -16.61 1.75 -1.38
CA LEU A 73 -15.48 1.08 -0.71
C LEU A 73 -14.13 1.57 -1.27
N GLN A 74 -14.02 1.71 -2.59
CA GLN A 74 -12.80 2.20 -3.21
C GLN A 74 -12.54 3.69 -2.87
N THR A 75 -13.59 4.50 -2.77
CA THR A 75 -13.47 5.90 -2.33
C THR A 75 -12.97 5.97 -0.88
N LEU A 76 -13.46 5.09 0.01
CA LEU A 76 -12.98 5.01 1.39
C LEU A 76 -11.47 4.72 1.45
N VAL A 77 -10.98 3.81 0.60
CA VAL A 77 -9.54 3.52 0.51
C VAL A 77 -8.75 4.75 0.05
N ILE A 78 -9.23 5.49 -0.94
CA ILE A 78 -8.59 6.74 -1.39
C ILE A 78 -8.53 7.74 -0.24
N LEU A 79 -9.62 7.92 0.50
CA LEU A 79 -9.66 8.80 1.65
C LEU A 79 -8.64 8.39 2.71
N ALA A 80 -8.48 7.09 2.98
CA ALA A 80 -7.48 6.60 3.93
C ALA A 80 -6.05 6.90 3.47
N VAL A 81 -5.75 6.77 2.17
CA VAL A 81 -4.42 7.06 1.61
C VAL A 81 -4.03 8.53 1.78
N LEU A 82 -4.98 9.47 1.77
CA LEU A 82 -4.71 10.90 1.98
C LEU A 82 -4.08 11.22 3.34
N TRP A 83 -4.20 10.32 4.32
CA TRP A 83 -3.63 10.48 5.66
C TRP A 83 -2.23 9.87 5.80
N ILE A 84 -1.70 9.22 4.76
CA ILE A 84 -0.39 8.61 4.79
C ILE A 84 0.66 9.69 4.51
N ASP A 85 1.51 9.99 5.49
CA ASP A 85 2.74 10.77 5.31
C ASP A 85 3.86 9.83 4.81
N PRO A 86 4.26 9.91 3.53
CA PRO A 86 5.27 9.01 2.96
C PRO A 86 6.66 9.18 3.58
N ASP A 87 6.95 10.34 4.18
CA ASP A 87 8.26 10.67 4.73
C ASP A 87 8.33 10.39 6.24
N GLN A 88 7.23 9.94 6.87
CA GLN A 88 7.16 9.68 8.30
C GLN A 88 8.17 8.61 8.74
N THR A 89 8.22 7.46 8.05
CA THR A 89 9.16 6.37 8.36
C THR A 89 10.61 6.88 8.32
N ARG A 90 10.96 7.63 7.27
CA ARG A 90 12.30 8.22 7.13
C ARG A 90 12.62 9.20 8.26
N ARG A 91 11.67 10.07 8.61
CA ARG A 91 11.83 11.10 9.65
C ARG A 91 11.97 10.50 11.04
N GLU A 92 11.18 9.48 11.35
CA GLU A 92 11.07 8.93 12.71
C GLU A 92 12.01 7.74 12.95
N LEU A 93 12.32 6.96 11.91
CA LEU A 93 13.03 5.68 12.04
C LEU A 93 14.37 5.61 11.28
N GLU A 94 14.62 6.49 10.30
CA GLU A 94 15.88 6.51 9.52
C GLU A 94 16.84 7.64 9.90
N SER A 95 16.75 8.19 11.13
CA SER A 95 17.62 9.29 11.59
C SER A 95 19.12 9.00 11.34
N PRO A 96 19.94 10.01 10.98
CA PRO A 96 21.36 9.81 10.69
C PRO A 96 22.09 9.22 11.89
N VAL A 97 22.94 8.22 11.67
CA VAL A 97 24.07 7.96 12.57
C VAL A 97 24.77 9.31 12.80
N PRO A 98 24.99 9.76 14.05
CA PRO A 98 25.69 11.00 14.31
C PRO A 98 27.00 11.02 13.55
N ALA A 99 27.21 12.05 12.73
CA ALA A 99 28.48 12.30 12.06
C ALA A 99 29.50 12.83 13.07
N GLU A 100 29.82 12.04 14.09
CA GLU A 100 30.91 12.26 15.03
C GLU A 100 31.19 10.94 15.76
N ALA A 101 31.81 10.00 15.04
CA ALA A 101 32.75 9.12 15.71
C ALA A 101 33.98 10.01 16.00
N PRO A 102 34.32 10.30 17.28
CA PRO A 102 35.47 11.13 17.58
C PRO A 102 36.70 10.57 16.89
N ALA A 103 37.40 11.47 16.18
CA ALA A 103 38.63 11.18 15.46
C ALA A 103 39.54 10.30 16.30
N SER A 104 39.91 9.16 15.71
CA SER A 104 41.05 8.31 16.06
C SER A 104 41.68 8.62 17.42
N ILE A 105 41.44 7.77 18.42
CA ILE A 105 42.30 7.70 19.61
C ILE A 105 43.74 7.67 19.11
N PRO A 106 44.58 8.69 19.39
CA PRO A 106 45.98 8.60 19.02
C PRO A 106 46.52 7.43 19.82
N MET A 107 46.96 6.39 19.10
CA MET A 107 47.72 5.29 19.66
C MET A 107 49.07 5.88 20.07
N THR A 108 49.11 6.50 21.25
CA THR A 108 50.34 6.98 21.85
C THR A 108 51.11 5.79 22.36
N ALA A 109 52.18 5.49 21.61
CA ALA A 109 53.45 4.83 21.96
C ALA A 109 53.39 3.52 22.78
#